data_AF-A0A073K9M3-F1
#
_entry.id   AF-A0A073K9M3-F1
#
_cell.length_a   1.000
_cell.length_b   1.000
_cell.length_c   1.000
_cell.angle_alpha   90.00
_cell.angle_beta   90.00
_cell.angle_gamma   90.00
#
_symmetry.space_group_name_H-M   'P 1'
#
loop_
_entity.id
_entity.type
_entity.pdbx_description
1 polymer ?
#
loop_
_entity_poly.entity_id
_entity_poly.type
_entity_poly.pdbx_seq_one_letter_code
_entity_poly.pdbx_strand_id
1 'polypeptide(L)'
;MALEVDFITLGDASERLEVPSPTLRNWTDQLEEFDIHFVMRNNRNERIYYDTDLEIFGFLRDLKQEHGRRTTTKDLGYMMREMDRFELRSREDAPQPSNPSNKTADLLNQEDIQRLMQSERVKQFINIIISETQNSLKGELREELTLTIREEIQKELTEQMNEQQQKLDATAERIEEALKKRDDQMTTFISEMREHNKRIEQEKKKGFFGRLFGK
;
A
#
# COMPACT_ATOMS: atom_id res chain seq x y z
N MET A 1 36.71 -15.76 -45.34
CA MET A 1 36.73 -16.80 -44.29
C MET A 1 35.62 -16.45 -43.33
N ALA A 2 34.50 -17.16 -43.38
CA ALA A 2 33.47 -17.02 -42.36
C ALA A 2 34.08 -17.51 -41.05
N LEU A 3 34.03 -16.69 -40.01
CA LEU A 3 34.36 -17.14 -38.67
C LEU A 3 33.27 -18.14 -38.29
N GLU A 4 33.62 -19.42 -38.30
CA GLU A 4 32.77 -20.46 -37.72
C GLU A 4 32.67 -20.16 -36.24
N VAL A 5 31.44 -19.98 -35.78
CA VAL A 5 31.14 -19.66 -34.40
C VAL A 5 30.83 -20.98 -33.72
N ASP A 6 31.74 -21.45 -32.86
CA ASP A 6 31.69 -22.78 -32.22
C ASP A 6 30.62 -22.91 -31.11
N PHE A 7 29.58 -22.07 -31.13
CA PHE A 7 28.50 -22.16 -30.16
C PHE A 7 27.15 -22.33 -30.85
N ILE A 8 26.26 -23.01 -30.15
CA ILE A 8 24.89 -23.23 -30.56
C ILE A 8 23.91 -22.64 -29.53
N THR A 9 22.71 -22.29 -29.99
CA THR A 9 21.68 -21.72 -29.11
C THR A 9 20.92 -22.82 -28.35
N LEU A 10 20.12 -22.42 -27.35
CA LEU A 10 19.23 -23.35 -26.63
C LEU A 10 18.30 -24.13 -27.57
N GLY A 11 17.84 -23.50 -28.66
CA GLY A 11 16.96 -24.14 -29.65
C GLY A 11 17.70 -25.23 -30.40
N ASP A 12 18.86 -24.91 -30.96
CA ASP A 12 19.68 -25.87 -31.71
C ASP A 12 20.15 -27.04 -30.83
N ALA A 13 20.54 -26.76 -29.58
CA ALA A 13 20.92 -27.79 -28.61
C ALA A 13 19.74 -28.72 -28.26
N SER A 14 18.54 -28.15 -28.14
CA SER A 14 17.30 -28.89 -27.90
C SER A 14 16.96 -29.84 -29.06
N GLU A 15 17.14 -29.37 -30.30
CA GLU A 15 16.93 -30.19 -31.50
C GLU A 15 17.96 -31.31 -31.62
N ARG A 16 19.26 -31.02 -31.45
CA ARG A 16 20.34 -32.02 -31.53
C ARG A 16 20.24 -33.12 -30.48
N LEU A 17 19.80 -32.78 -29.27
CA LEU A 17 19.66 -33.74 -28.16
C LEU A 17 18.32 -34.46 -28.16
N GLU A 18 17.35 -34.03 -28.99
CA GLU A 18 15.96 -34.49 -28.95
C GLU A 18 15.32 -34.31 -27.55
N VAL A 19 15.67 -33.23 -26.85
CA VAL A 19 15.16 -32.89 -25.51
C VAL A 19 14.41 -31.57 -25.60
N PRO A 20 13.17 -31.46 -25.10
CA PRO A 20 12.43 -30.19 -25.13
C PRO A 20 13.19 -29.05 -24.46
N SER A 21 13.19 -27.87 -25.08
CA SER A 21 13.96 -26.71 -24.59
C SER A 21 13.67 -26.30 -23.15
N PRO A 22 12.41 -26.40 -22.63
CA PRO A 22 12.13 -26.16 -21.21
C PRO A 22 12.82 -27.16 -20.28
N THR A 23 12.92 -28.42 -20.69
CA THR A 23 13.60 -29.48 -19.93
C THR A 23 15.10 -29.22 -19.89
N LEU A 24 15.70 -28.92 -21.04
CA LEU A 24 17.13 -28.58 -21.13
C LEU A 24 17.46 -27.35 -20.29
N ARG A 25 16.62 -26.31 -20.35
CA ARG A 25 16.74 -25.12 -19.49
C ARG A 25 16.70 -25.48 -18.00
N ASN A 26 15.74 -26.30 -17.59
CA ASN A 26 15.62 -26.72 -16.19
C ASN A 26 16.82 -27.56 -15.73
N TRP A 27 17.38 -28.40 -16.61
CA TRP A 27 18.61 -29.14 -16.28
C TRP A 27 19.81 -28.21 -16.14
N THR A 28 19.97 -27.26 -17.05
CA THR A 28 21.03 -26.24 -16.93
C THR A 28 20.91 -25.46 -15.62
N ASP A 29 19.71 -25.01 -15.27
CA ASP A 29 19.46 -24.27 -14.03
C ASP A 29 19.81 -25.11 -12.80
N GLN A 30 19.47 -26.41 -12.79
CA GLN A 30 19.81 -27.32 -11.71
C GLN A 30 21.33 -27.58 -11.60
N LEU A 31 22.03 -27.76 -12.72
CA LEU A 31 23.48 -27.96 -12.71
C LEU A 31 24.24 -26.71 -12.27
N GLU A 32 23.77 -25.51 -12.66
CA GLU A 32 24.27 -24.22 -12.19
C GLU A 32 23.99 -24.03 -10.68
N GLU A 33 22.78 -24.38 -10.21
CA GLU A 33 22.38 -24.27 -8.80
C GLU A 33 23.22 -25.16 -7.87
N PHE A 34 23.63 -26.34 -8.33
CA PHE A 34 24.45 -27.27 -7.54
C PHE A 34 25.96 -27.04 -7.68
N ASP A 35 26.39 -25.96 -8.35
CA ASP A 35 27.79 -25.65 -8.63
C ASP A 35 28.53 -26.79 -9.36
N ILE A 36 27.85 -27.51 -10.26
CA ILE A 36 28.41 -28.68 -10.96
C ILE A 36 28.95 -28.28 -12.33
N HIS A 37 28.15 -27.55 -13.11
CA HIS A 37 28.54 -27.08 -14.43
C HIS A 37 27.83 -25.77 -14.75
N PHE A 38 28.61 -24.78 -15.20
CA PHE A 38 28.09 -23.48 -15.61
C PHE A 38 28.10 -23.32 -17.13
N VAL A 39 26.96 -22.94 -17.69
CA VAL A 39 26.82 -22.67 -19.13
C VAL A 39 27.15 -21.21 -19.42
N MET A 40 27.95 -20.98 -20.47
CA MET A 40 28.29 -19.62 -20.89
C MET A 40 27.06 -18.85 -21.37
N ARG A 41 27.13 -17.54 -21.22
CA ARG A 41 26.07 -16.62 -21.62
C ARG A 41 26.64 -15.56 -22.55
N ASN A 42 25.88 -15.22 -23.58
CA ASN A 42 26.26 -14.15 -24.48
C ASN A 42 25.98 -12.77 -23.83
N ASN A 43 26.30 -11.69 -24.55
CA ASN A 43 26.06 -10.32 -24.11
C ASN A 43 24.56 -9.98 -23.89
N ARG A 44 23.65 -10.78 -24.45
CA ARG A 44 22.19 -10.68 -24.24
C ARG A 44 21.71 -11.53 -23.07
N ASN A 45 22.62 -12.12 -22.29
CA ASN A 45 22.33 -13.04 -21.20
C ASN A 45 21.62 -14.33 -21.67
N GLU A 46 21.71 -14.68 -22.95
CA GLU A 46 21.20 -15.94 -23.51
C GLU A 46 22.24 -17.03 -23.32
N ARG A 47 21.79 -18.23 -22.93
CA ARG A 47 22.67 -19.40 -22.75
C ARG A 47 23.17 -19.89 -24.11
N ILE A 48 24.47 -20.06 -24.23
CA ILE A 48 25.14 -20.63 -25.40
C ILE A 48 25.80 -21.94 -25.01
N TYR A 49 25.66 -22.94 -25.87
CA TYR A 49 26.16 -24.29 -25.62
C TYR A 49 27.30 -24.60 -26.58
N TYR A 50 28.29 -25.33 -26.09
CA TYR A 50 29.39 -25.89 -26.87
C TYR A 50 29.19 -27.40 -27.05
N ASP A 51 30.00 -28.02 -27.89
CA ASP A 51 29.93 -29.47 -28.09
C ASP A 51 30.24 -30.25 -26.79
N THR A 52 31.12 -29.74 -25.93
CA THR A 52 31.37 -30.30 -24.60
C THR A 52 30.12 -30.30 -23.71
N ASP A 53 29.30 -29.25 -23.80
CA ASP A 53 28.03 -29.17 -23.08
C ASP A 53 27.02 -30.19 -23.61
N LEU A 54 26.99 -30.38 -24.94
CA LEU A 54 26.13 -31.38 -25.57
C LEU A 54 26.45 -32.79 -25.09
N GLU A 55 27.73 -33.13 -24.88
CA GLU A 55 28.12 -34.43 -24.32
C GLU A 55 27.58 -34.64 -22.90
N ILE A 56 27.67 -33.60 -22.06
CA ILE A 56 27.15 -33.62 -20.68
C ILE A 56 25.63 -33.82 -20.69
N PHE A 57 24.90 -33.02 -21.48
CA PHE A 57 23.44 -33.11 -21.53
C PHE A 57 22.95 -34.37 -22.26
N GLY A 58 23.72 -34.89 -23.22
CA GLY A 58 23.48 -36.19 -23.85
C GLY A 58 23.58 -37.33 -22.84
N PHE A 59 24.64 -37.33 -22.02
CA PHE A 59 24.78 -38.30 -20.93
C PHE A 59 23.65 -38.19 -19.90
N LEU A 60 23.25 -36.96 -19.54
CA LEU A 60 22.12 -36.73 -18.63
C LEU A 60 20.81 -37.28 -19.20
N ARG A 61 20.57 -37.05 -20.50
CA ARG A 61 19.40 -37.57 -21.21
C ARG A 61 19.37 -39.10 -21.18
N ASP A 62 20.47 -39.74 -21.54
CA ASP A 62 20.54 -41.20 -21.65
C ASP A 62 20.28 -41.86 -20.28
N LEU A 63 20.89 -41.35 -19.20
CA LEU A 63 20.64 -41.84 -17.84
C LEU A 63 19.22 -41.58 -17.33
N LYS A 64 18.62 -40.45 -17.70
CA LYS A 64 17.22 -40.16 -17.37
C LYS A 64 16.25 -41.03 -18.16
N GLN A 65 16.58 -41.44 -19.38
CA GLN A 65 15.79 -42.38 -20.16
C GLN A 65 15.92 -43.80 -19.59
N GLU A 66 17.13 -44.22 -19.21
CA GLU A 66 17.39 -45.55 -18.67
C GLU A 66 16.78 -45.75 -17.28
N HIS A 67 16.97 -44.81 -16.35
CA HIS A 67 16.54 -44.95 -14.95
C HIS A 67 15.24 -44.21 -14.63
N GLY A 68 14.71 -43.42 -15.58
CA GLY A 68 13.44 -42.72 -15.45
C GLY A 68 13.42 -41.68 -14.33
N ARG A 69 12.31 -41.63 -13.59
CA ARG A 69 12.06 -40.64 -12.52
C ARG A 69 12.86 -40.89 -11.23
N ARG A 70 13.55 -42.03 -11.12
CA ARG A 70 14.24 -42.42 -9.87
C ARG A 70 15.58 -41.69 -9.69
N THR A 71 16.22 -41.29 -10.77
CA THR A 71 17.48 -40.54 -10.74
C THR A 71 17.19 -39.05 -10.68
N THR A 72 17.70 -38.36 -9.65
CA THR A 72 17.61 -36.90 -9.58
C THR A 72 18.76 -36.26 -10.36
N THR A 73 18.57 -35.05 -10.88
CA THR A 73 19.63 -34.34 -11.63
C THR A 73 20.84 -34.06 -10.74
N LYS A 74 20.63 -33.89 -9.44
CA LYS A 74 21.67 -33.70 -8.43
C LYS A 74 22.59 -34.93 -8.33
N ASP A 75 22.01 -36.12 -8.23
CA ASP A 75 22.79 -37.38 -8.12
C ASP A 75 23.61 -37.61 -9.40
N LEU A 76 22.99 -37.37 -10.57
CA LEU A 76 23.68 -37.50 -11.85
C LEU A 76 24.80 -36.47 -12.00
N GLY A 77 24.60 -35.25 -11.52
CA GLY A 77 25.65 -34.23 -11.55
C GLY A 77 26.85 -34.57 -10.66
N TYR A 78 26.63 -35.14 -9.46
CA TYR A 78 27.74 -35.60 -8.63
C TYR A 78 28.49 -36.77 -9.27
N MET A 79 27.77 -37.69 -9.91
CA MET A 79 28.39 -38.77 -10.68
C MET A 79 29.25 -38.23 -11.83
N MET A 80 28.77 -37.23 -12.59
CA MET A 80 29.57 -36.58 -13.64
C MET A 80 30.87 -35.97 -13.10
N ARG A 81 30.82 -35.37 -11.91
CA ARG A 81 32.00 -34.80 -11.24
C ARG A 81 33.02 -35.87 -10.83
N GLU A 82 32.57 -37.07 -10.48
CA GLU A 82 33.45 -38.19 -10.11
C GLU A 82 34.05 -38.90 -11.33
N MET A 83 33.40 -38.86 -12.50
CA MET A 83 33.80 -39.65 -13.68
C MET A 83 35.00 -39.09 -14.46
N ASP A 84 35.48 -37.87 -14.14
CA ASP A 84 36.61 -37.15 -14.79
C ASP A 84 36.60 -37.18 -16.33
N ARG A 85 35.44 -37.45 -16.92
CA ARG A 85 35.22 -37.62 -18.37
C ARG A 85 34.81 -36.31 -19.02
N PHE A 86 34.18 -35.42 -18.25
CA PHE A 86 33.54 -34.23 -18.76
C PHE A 86 34.33 -32.98 -18.35
N GLU A 87 34.46 -32.03 -19.27
CA GLU A 87 35.01 -30.71 -19.00
C GLU A 87 33.97 -29.86 -18.27
N LEU A 88 33.93 -29.99 -16.94
CA LEU A 88 33.01 -29.22 -16.10
C LEU A 88 33.55 -27.80 -15.89
N ARG A 89 32.78 -26.80 -16.32
CA ARG A 89 33.12 -25.38 -16.13
C ARG A 89 32.71 -24.88 -14.76
N SER A 90 33.60 -24.11 -14.14
CA SER A 90 33.31 -23.40 -12.91
C SER A 90 32.63 -22.05 -13.19
N ARG A 91 32.17 -21.39 -12.12
CA ARG A 91 31.60 -20.04 -12.20
C ARG A 91 32.60 -18.99 -12.71
N GLU A 92 33.90 -19.21 -12.52
CA GLU A 92 34.95 -18.32 -13.00
C GLU A 92 35.12 -18.40 -14.52
N ASP A 93 34.90 -19.59 -15.09
CA ASP A 93 35.02 -19.84 -16.53
C ASP A 93 33.80 -19.32 -17.31
N ALA A 94 32.64 -19.24 -16.66
CA ALA A 94 31.40 -18.75 -17.23
C ALA A 94 30.83 -17.59 -16.39
N PRO A 95 31.45 -16.40 -16.45
CA PRO A 95 30.99 -15.25 -15.68
C PRO A 95 29.58 -14.88 -16.09
N GLN A 96 28.64 -14.88 -15.13
CA GLN A 96 27.32 -14.35 -15.38
C GLN A 96 27.44 -12.85 -15.66
N PRO A 97 26.77 -12.32 -16.70
CA PRO A 97 26.75 -10.89 -16.92
C PRO A 97 26.19 -10.22 -15.67
N SER A 98 26.96 -9.31 -15.07
CA SER A 98 26.66 -8.67 -13.78
C SER A 98 25.32 -7.95 -13.75
N ASN A 99 24.76 -7.66 -14.94
CA ASN A 99 23.42 -7.12 -15.12
C ASN A 99 22.65 -8.02 -16.09
N PRO A 100 21.79 -8.94 -15.61
CA PRO A 100 20.84 -9.61 -16.48
C PRO A 100 19.94 -8.53 -17.08
N SER A 101 20.09 -8.26 -18.38
CA SER A 101 19.20 -7.41 -19.17
C SER A 101 17.82 -8.09 -19.31
N ASN A 102 17.17 -8.36 -18.19
CA ASN A 102 15.80 -8.86 -18.08
C ASN A 102 14.85 -7.69 -17.91
N LYS A 103 15.02 -6.65 -18.72
CA LYS A 103 14.07 -5.55 -18.78
C LYS A 103 13.75 -5.26 -20.22
N THR A 104 12.58 -5.74 -20.63
CA THR A 104 11.71 -5.08 -21.61
C THR A 104 11.44 -3.59 -21.27
N ALA A 105 11.91 -3.11 -20.10
CA ALA A 105 11.98 -1.71 -19.71
C ALA A 105 13.29 -1.00 -20.10
N ASP A 106 14.24 -1.68 -20.76
CA ASP A 106 15.50 -1.10 -21.27
C ASP A 106 15.49 -0.97 -22.80
N LEU A 107 14.31 -1.05 -23.43
CA LEU A 107 14.07 -0.79 -24.85
C LEU A 107 13.98 0.69 -25.21
N LEU A 108 14.40 1.55 -24.29
CA LEU A 108 14.41 2.98 -24.48
C LEU A 108 15.63 3.55 -23.78
N ASN A 109 16.78 3.38 -24.44
CA ASN A 109 17.98 4.16 -24.17
C ASN A 109 17.55 5.64 -24.04
N GLN A 110 18.05 6.39 -23.05
CA GLN A 110 17.63 7.78 -22.81
C GLN A 110 17.75 8.65 -24.07
N GLU A 111 18.69 8.32 -24.96
CA GLU A 111 18.87 8.95 -26.27
C GLU A 111 17.74 8.65 -27.25
N ASP A 112 17.18 7.43 -27.25
CA ASP A 112 16.06 7.06 -28.11
C ASP A 112 14.75 7.65 -27.60
N ILE A 113 14.59 7.81 -26.27
CA ILE A 113 13.49 8.60 -25.69
C ILE A 113 13.61 10.06 -26.15
N GLN A 114 14.81 10.65 -26.10
CA GLN A 114 15.01 12.02 -26.59
C GLN A 114 14.72 12.16 -28.08
N ARG A 115 15.09 11.19 -28.91
CA ARG A 115 14.76 11.17 -30.34
C ARG A 115 13.27 11.00 -30.61
N LEU A 116 12.60 10.12 -29.87
CA LEU A 116 11.14 9.96 -29.95
C LEU A 116 10.42 11.22 -29.47
N MET A 117 10.91 11.87 -28.41
CA MET A 117 10.40 13.16 -27.92
C MET A 117 10.67 14.33 -28.87
N GLN A 118 11.59 14.21 -29.84
CA GLN A 118 11.79 15.21 -30.89
C GLN A 118 10.76 15.11 -32.01
N SER A 119 10.06 13.97 -32.16
CA SER A 119 8.98 13.81 -33.13
C SER A 119 7.76 14.65 -32.75
N GLU A 120 7.32 15.56 -33.63
CA GLU A 120 6.14 16.41 -33.37
C GLU A 120 4.87 15.60 -33.08
N ARG A 121 4.72 14.43 -33.71
CA ARG A 121 3.55 13.56 -33.49
C ARG A 121 3.52 13.00 -32.08
N VAL A 122 4.69 12.63 -31.55
CA VAL A 122 4.83 12.12 -30.19
C VAL A 122 4.60 13.24 -29.18
N LYS A 123 5.09 14.46 -29.45
CA LYS A 123 4.80 15.64 -28.61
C LYS A 123 3.30 15.94 -28.53
N GLN A 124 2.58 15.90 -29.65
CA GLN A 124 1.13 16.13 -29.68
C GLN A 124 0.38 15.07 -28.89
N PHE A 125 0.74 13.79 -29.04
CA PHE A 125 0.11 12.69 -28.30
C PHE A 125 0.40 12.74 -26.80
N ILE A 126 1.66 12.99 -26.41
CA ILE A 126 2.05 13.18 -25.00
C ILE A 126 1.31 14.39 -24.41
N ASN A 127 1.17 15.50 -25.14
CA ASN A 127 0.43 16.66 -24.65
C ASN A 127 -1.06 16.36 -24.40
N ILE A 128 -1.70 15.54 -25.25
CA ILE A 128 -3.06 15.07 -25.02
C ILE A 128 -3.13 14.24 -23.74
N ILE A 129 -2.26 13.23 -23.58
CA ILE A 129 -2.22 12.38 -22.37
C ILE A 129 -1.92 13.20 -21.12
N ILE A 130 -0.94 14.11 -21.17
CA ILE A 130 -0.61 15.00 -20.05
C ILE A 130 -1.80 15.90 -19.71
N SER A 131 -2.51 16.43 -20.71
CA SER A 131 -3.69 17.27 -20.44
C SER A 131 -4.84 16.47 -19.83
N GLU A 132 -5.06 15.23 -20.27
CA GLU A 132 -6.12 14.35 -19.79
C GLU A 132 -5.82 13.86 -18.37
N THR A 133 -4.57 13.46 -18.09
CA THR A 133 -4.10 13.12 -16.75
C THR A 133 -4.10 14.32 -15.80
N GLN A 134 -3.69 15.51 -16.25
CA GLN A 134 -3.81 16.74 -15.45
C GLN A 134 -5.26 17.08 -15.12
N ASN A 135 -6.19 16.89 -16.05
CA ASN A 135 -7.61 17.15 -15.83
C ASN A 135 -8.25 16.11 -14.90
N SER A 136 -7.89 14.83 -15.04
CA SER A 136 -8.31 13.75 -14.14
C SER A 136 -7.75 13.96 -12.72
N LEU A 137 -6.46 14.26 -12.58
CA LEU A 137 -5.84 14.58 -11.28
C LEU A 137 -6.45 15.83 -10.65
N LYS A 138 -6.73 16.89 -11.43
CA LYS A 138 -7.44 18.07 -10.91
C LYS A 138 -8.86 17.74 -10.48
N GLY A 139 -9.53 16.81 -11.16
CA GLY A 139 -10.86 16.32 -10.81
C GLY A 139 -10.85 15.58 -9.49
N GLU A 140 -10.01 14.55 -9.38
CA GLU A 140 -9.86 13.71 -8.17
C GLU A 140 -9.41 14.54 -6.96
N LEU A 141 -8.38 15.39 -7.14
CA LEU A 141 -7.90 16.27 -6.07
C LEU A 141 -8.98 17.27 -5.63
N ARG A 142 -9.77 17.80 -6.56
CA ARG A 142 -10.86 18.71 -6.23
C ARG A 142 -11.98 17.98 -5.47
N GLU A 143 -12.30 16.76 -5.86
CA GLU A 143 -13.32 15.94 -5.20
C GLU A 143 -12.90 15.57 -3.78
N GLU A 144 -11.66 15.08 -3.61
CA GLU A 144 -11.08 14.78 -2.30
C GLU A 144 -11.04 16.03 -1.41
N LEU A 145 -10.55 17.17 -1.93
CA LEU A 145 -10.52 18.43 -1.19
C LEU A 145 -11.94 18.88 -0.79
N THR A 146 -12.93 18.74 -1.67
CA THR A 146 -14.31 19.10 -1.33
C THR A 146 -14.92 18.18 -0.27
N LEU A 147 -14.55 16.90 -0.25
CA LEU A 147 -14.99 15.96 0.78
C LEU A 147 -14.36 16.31 2.12
N THR A 148 -13.04 16.51 2.17
CA THR A 148 -12.33 16.88 3.41
C THR A 148 -12.84 18.20 3.97
N ILE A 149 -13.00 19.24 3.13
CA ILE A 149 -13.54 20.53 3.57
C ILE A 149 -14.97 20.36 4.11
N ARG A 150 -15.80 19.55 3.46
CA ARG A 150 -17.18 19.32 3.91
C ARG A 150 -17.22 18.60 5.25
N GLU A 151 -16.37 17.59 5.46
CA GLU A 151 -16.25 16.87 6.73
C GLU A 151 -15.76 17.79 7.85
N GLU A 152 -14.78 18.64 7.57
CA GLU A 152 -14.22 19.56 8.56
C GLU A 152 -15.22 20.67 8.94
N ILE A 153 -15.95 21.22 7.96
CA ILE A 153 -17.07 22.15 8.20
C ILE A 153 -18.18 21.49 9.02
N GLN A 154 -18.55 20.24 8.70
CA GLN A 154 -19.59 19.54 9.47
C GLN A 154 -19.16 19.29 10.91
N LYS A 155 -17.89 18.94 11.13
CA LYS A 155 -17.34 18.75 12.46
C LYS A 155 -17.34 20.05 13.26
N GLU A 156 -16.83 21.14 12.69
CA GLU A 156 -16.80 22.45 13.33
C GLU A 156 -18.21 22.97 13.66
N LEU A 157 -19.17 22.78 12.74
CA LEU A 157 -20.56 23.16 12.96
C LEU A 157 -21.21 22.35 14.09
N THR A 158 -20.90 21.06 14.19
CA THR A 158 -21.39 20.19 15.26
C THR A 158 -20.80 20.59 16.61
N GLU A 159 -19.50 20.91 16.66
CA GLU A 159 -18.84 21.41 17.87
C GLU A 159 -19.44 22.75 18.31
N GLN A 160 -19.64 23.70 17.40
CA GLN A 160 -20.29 24.98 17.70
C GLN A 160 -21.74 24.81 18.18
N MET A 161 -22.50 23.90 17.58
CA MET A 161 -23.87 23.59 18.04
C MET A 161 -23.87 23.01 19.45
N ASN A 162 -22.95 22.08 19.75
CA ASN A 162 -22.82 21.50 21.09
C ASN A 162 -22.44 22.56 22.13
N GLU A 163 -21.51 23.46 21.81
CA GLU A 163 -21.14 24.57 22.69
C GLU A 163 -22.31 25.54 22.94
N GLN A 164 -23.09 25.86 21.90
CA GLN A 164 -24.27 26.70 22.05
C GLN A 164 -25.34 26.01 22.90
N GLN A 165 -25.55 24.71 22.71
CA GLN A 165 -26.50 23.94 23.52
C GLN A 165 -26.09 23.94 25.00
N GLN A 166 -24.81 23.70 25.30
CA GLN A 166 -24.30 23.75 26.68
C GLN A 166 -24.47 25.14 27.30
N LYS A 167 -24.27 26.22 26.53
CA LYS A 167 -24.53 27.58 27.01
C LYS A 167 -26.01 27.80 27.30
N LEU A 168 -26.90 27.31 26.45
CA LEU A 168 -28.35 27.40 26.67
C LEU A 168 -28.76 26.64 27.94
N ASP A 169 -28.28 25.41 28.11
CA ASP A 169 -28.59 24.59 29.29
C ASP A 169 -28.09 25.26 30.58
N ALA A 170 -26.85 25.77 30.59
CA ALA A 170 -26.31 26.51 31.72
C ALA A 170 -27.08 27.81 32.01
N THR A 171 -27.61 28.49 30.98
CA THR A 171 -28.49 29.66 31.20
C THR A 171 -29.85 29.25 31.74
N ALA A 172 -30.41 28.14 31.29
CA ALA A 172 -31.69 27.62 31.78
C ALA A 172 -31.59 27.25 33.27
N GLU A 173 -30.54 26.55 33.67
CA GLU A 173 -30.26 26.22 35.08
C GLU A 173 -30.16 27.49 35.95
N ARG A 174 -29.44 28.52 35.48
CA ARG A 174 -29.34 29.80 36.20
C ARG A 174 -30.68 30.51 36.33
N ILE A 175 -31.53 30.44 35.30
CA ILE A 175 -32.88 31.02 35.35
C ILE A 175 -33.75 30.25 36.34
N GLU A 176 -33.68 28.92 36.35
CA GLU A 176 -34.42 28.07 37.28
C GLU A 176 -34.02 28.35 38.74
N GLU A 177 -32.72 28.45 39.03
CA GLU A 177 -32.22 28.84 40.34
C GLU A 177 -32.68 30.24 40.76
N ALA A 178 -32.68 31.20 39.83
CA ALA A 178 -33.15 32.56 40.10
C ALA A 178 -34.65 32.62 40.39
N LEU A 179 -35.45 31.84 39.65
CA LEU A 179 -36.89 31.71 39.89
C LEU A 179 -37.16 31.08 41.25
N LYS A 180 -36.46 30.00 41.60
CA LYS A 180 -36.58 29.35 42.91
C LYS A 180 -36.25 30.30 44.06
N LYS A 181 -35.14 31.06 43.96
CA LYS A 181 -34.78 32.08 44.95
C LYS A 181 -35.84 33.16 45.08
N ARG A 182 -36.43 33.60 43.96
CA ARG A 182 -37.51 34.59 43.96
C ARG A 182 -38.77 34.05 44.64
N ASP A 183 -39.12 32.80 44.39
CA ASP A 183 -40.28 32.15 45.01
C ASP A 183 -40.09 31.97 46.52
N ASP A 184 -38.88 31.60 46.97
CA ASP A 184 -38.53 31.51 48.39
C ASP A 184 -38.63 32.89 49.08
N GLN A 185 -38.12 33.94 48.44
CA GLN A 185 -38.23 35.32 48.92
C GLN A 185 -39.68 35.79 48.99
N MET A 186 -40.49 35.50 47.97
CA MET A 186 -41.90 35.86 47.93
C MET A 186 -42.69 35.12 49.02
N THR A 187 -42.37 33.84 49.26
CA THR A 187 -42.98 33.02 50.32
C THR A 187 -42.68 33.59 51.70
N THR A 188 -41.42 33.98 51.94
CA THR A 188 -40.97 34.62 53.18
C THR A 188 -41.66 35.98 53.37
N PHE A 189 -41.74 36.80 52.32
CA PHE A 189 -42.44 38.08 52.38
C PHE A 189 -43.94 37.93 52.70
N ILE A 190 -44.60 36.94 52.10
CA ILE A 190 -46.02 36.65 52.37
C ILE A 190 -46.22 36.19 53.82
N SER A 191 -45.32 35.37 54.38
CA SER A 191 -45.42 34.92 55.76
C SER A 191 -45.22 36.08 56.75
N GLU A 192 -44.23 36.93 56.53
CA GLU A 192 -43.99 38.15 57.33
C GLU A 192 -45.19 39.11 57.27
N MET A 193 -45.74 39.35 56.08
CA MET A 193 -46.95 40.18 55.92
C MET A 193 -48.16 39.61 56.66
N ARG A 194 -48.35 38.29 56.64
CA ARG A 194 -49.42 37.61 57.40
C ARG A 194 -49.22 37.76 58.91
N GLU A 195 -47.99 37.61 59.40
CA GLU A 195 -47.68 37.81 60.82
C GLU A 195 -47.90 39.26 61.25
N HIS A 196 -47.42 40.22 60.46
CA HIS A 196 -47.61 41.64 60.71
C HIS A 196 -49.10 42.02 60.77
N ASN A 197 -49.89 41.51 59.82
CA ASN A 197 -51.35 41.71 59.83
C ASN A 197 -52.01 41.09 61.08
N LYS A 198 -51.59 39.89 61.50
CA LYS A 198 -52.06 39.29 62.77
C LYS A 198 -51.71 40.16 63.99
N ARG A 199 -50.52 40.75 64.04
CA ARG A 199 -50.11 41.67 65.14
C ARG A 199 -50.98 42.92 65.15
N ILE A 200 -51.21 43.55 63.99
CA ILE A 200 -52.12 44.70 63.87
C ILE A 200 -53.53 44.35 64.33
N GLU A 201 -54.07 43.20 63.94
CA GLU A 201 -55.40 42.75 64.38
C GLU A 201 -55.47 42.56 65.90
N GLN A 202 -54.44 41.98 66.51
CA GLN A 202 -54.37 41.82 67.97
C GLN A 202 -54.26 43.17 68.69
N GLU A 203 -53.47 44.11 68.18
CA GLU A 203 -53.36 45.47 68.73
C GLU A 203 -54.67 46.26 68.58
N LYS A 204 -55.32 46.19 67.42
CA LYS A 204 -56.64 46.79 67.20
C LYS A 204 -57.68 46.23 68.17
N LYS A 205 -57.67 44.92 68.43
CA LYS A 205 -58.55 44.31 69.45
C LYS A 205 -58.23 44.85 70.84
N LYS A 206 -56.96 44.94 71.25
CA LYS A 206 -56.57 45.50 72.56
C LYS A 206 -56.98 46.97 72.72
N GLY A 207 -56.77 47.81 71.70
CA GLY A 207 -57.17 49.22 71.72
C GLY A 207 -58.69 49.43 71.71
N PHE A 208 -59.42 48.55 71.03
CA PHE A 208 -60.89 48.56 71.01
C PHE A 208 -61.47 48.17 72.37
N PHE A 209 -60.99 47.08 72.99
CA PHE A 209 -61.42 46.69 74.34
C PHE A 209 -60.98 47.69 75.42
N GLY A 210 -59.82 48.31 75.28
CA GLY A 210 -59.36 49.38 76.17
C GLY A 210 -60.26 50.63 76.15
N ARG A 211 -60.84 50.99 74.99
CA ARG A 211 -61.82 52.09 74.89
C ARG A 211 -63.24 51.72 75.34
N LEU A 212 -63.62 50.45 75.22
CA LEU A 212 -64.95 49.99 75.63
C LEU A 212 -65.07 49.68 77.12
N PHE A 213 -63.97 49.36 77.80
CA PHE A 213 -63.97 48.95 79.21
C PHE A 213 -63.02 49.75 80.12
N GLY A 214 -62.27 50.73 79.59
CA GLY A 214 -61.47 51.65 80.40
C GLY A 214 -62.32 52.81 80.93
N LYS A 215 -62.48 52.88 82.25
CA LYS A 215 -63.05 54.02 82.99
C LYS A 215 -62.22 55.29 82.80
#